data_AF-A0A956I0M4-F1
#
_entry.id   AF-A0A956I0M4-F1
#
_cell.length_a   1.000
_cell.length_b   1.000
_cell.length_c   1.000
_cell.angle_alpha   90.00
_cell.angle_beta   90.00
_cell.angle_gamma   90.00
#
_symmetry.space_group_name_H-M   'P 1'
#
loop_
_entity.id
_entity.type
_entity.pdbx_description
1 polymer ?
#
loop_
_entity_poly.entity_id
_entity_poly.type
_entity_poly.pdbx_seq_one_letter_code
_entity_poly.pdbx_strand_id
1 'polypeptide(L)'
;RAISLDRARDLNFDGTADSAGLFFSAYMFHTRDTLRQSVVDWMQATRILRSFWGRPGVEDPTWTPGQVASRDGGAPIAFDGDVNGDGTIDMAGDFDGNGVPDLGGWAVGYGQWGSSLGGIISMLNTGIEPAITRAAPVSGGGGLFDIGLRTSLGTARHPIWLRVIGPIIASRTSSGRDGSTACEEGQRSLFFRVPNLNDEATTEFACVDAASLAEGDAVLVTNLRNGEVRCTGVLADGAFRATIPTDRGDPLTITVLDDARDQLDYATCEYLGPGEPRVIEVVDTWRSSFGLTTAAGTCATCGSYLGTTFDAGSTLVAPAEGLGLTRQSQDLRRLAGLAQIAVEPGDPINYARHVFLDPATAEDVPDARTRSIWVMATAGDTTVPPATANAYARAAGILAFMPPDAPDDFADWRAPARFAATYGWTTPDDVLIEYHVLEGLARMNRHPVDGAPQFLFDVDDMSEGQQYFAPNGNRQRAEADGGLRPNRLSPPLRWGRESRPAMIAPSLDPWRTDSSFQGVSLVINAMTIPNGQHVLLPVDPDKVFDEGEYLLNAIGWYLASGGTELPWVVLENPFCLEDSSCARP
;
A
#
# COMPACT_ATOMS: atom_id res chain seq x y z
N ARG A 1 -2.37 29.43 -6.84
CA ARG A 1 -2.79 28.74 -8.10
C ARG A 1 -2.57 27.22 -8.06
N ALA A 2 -1.42 26.71 -7.57
CA ALA A 2 -1.19 25.25 -7.45
C ALA A 2 -2.09 24.55 -6.41
N ILE A 3 -2.49 25.26 -5.34
CA ILE A 3 -3.35 24.71 -4.27
C ILE A 3 -4.85 24.69 -4.67
N SER A 4 -5.26 25.50 -5.64
CA SER A 4 -6.68 25.66 -6.04
C SER A 4 -7.09 24.83 -7.27
N LEU A 5 -6.15 24.07 -7.84
CA LEU A 5 -6.35 23.24 -9.03
C LEU A 5 -5.85 21.84 -8.71
N ASP A 6 -6.75 20.85 -8.69
CA ASP A 6 -6.39 19.43 -8.55
C ASP A 6 -6.34 18.72 -9.91
N ARG A 7 -6.00 17.43 -9.85
CA ARG A 7 -5.89 16.54 -11.02
C ARG A 7 -6.94 15.42 -10.98
N ALA A 8 -7.96 15.53 -10.13
CA ALA A 8 -9.01 14.53 -10.03
C ALA A 8 -9.83 14.51 -11.32
N ARG A 9 -10.23 13.32 -11.74
CA ARG A 9 -11.07 13.09 -12.93
C ARG A 9 -12.14 12.09 -12.55
N ASP A 10 -13.31 12.22 -13.14
CA ASP A 10 -14.30 11.15 -13.08
C ASP A 10 -13.81 9.99 -13.96
N LEU A 11 -13.29 8.96 -13.30
CA LEU A 11 -12.66 7.80 -13.93
C LEU A 11 -13.67 6.65 -14.13
N ASN A 12 -14.78 6.65 -13.39
CA ASN A 12 -15.82 5.62 -13.46
C ASN A 12 -17.12 6.08 -14.14
N PHE A 13 -17.21 7.35 -14.52
CA PHE A 13 -18.36 8.02 -15.12
C PHE A 13 -19.59 8.09 -14.21
N ASP A 14 -19.39 8.20 -12.89
CA ASP A 14 -20.48 8.36 -11.91
C ASP A 14 -20.89 9.83 -11.68
N GLY A 15 -20.21 10.78 -12.34
CA GLY A 15 -20.43 12.22 -12.22
C GLY A 15 -19.60 12.89 -11.13
N THR A 16 -18.77 12.14 -10.39
CA THR A 16 -17.91 12.62 -9.32
C THR A 16 -16.45 12.50 -9.72
N ALA A 17 -15.63 13.52 -9.40
CA ALA A 17 -14.20 13.45 -9.66
C ALA A 17 -13.50 12.53 -8.65
N ASP A 18 -12.76 11.54 -9.15
CA ASP A 18 -11.99 10.60 -8.33
C ASP A 18 -10.60 11.14 -8.02
N SER A 19 -10.38 11.47 -6.75
CA SER A 19 -9.03 11.71 -6.26
C SER A 19 -8.34 10.38 -5.99
N ALA A 20 -7.21 10.12 -6.65
CA ALA A 20 -6.38 8.93 -6.45
C ALA A 20 -7.05 7.57 -6.76
N GLY A 21 -8.14 7.53 -7.55
CA GLY A 21 -8.90 6.30 -7.85
C GLY A 21 -8.14 5.18 -8.58
N LEU A 22 -6.95 5.47 -9.14
CA LEU A 22 -6.04 4.49 -9.75
C LEU A 22 -4.58 4.64 -9.27
N PHE A 23 -4.39 5.12 -8.03
CA PHE A 23 -3.04 5.35 -7.48
C PHE A 23 -2.16 4.10 -7.61
N PHE A 24 -2.69 2.96 -7.16
CA PHE A 24 -2.15 1.64 -7.44
C PHE A 24 -3.09 0.91 -8.40
N SER A 25 -2.57 0.48 -9.54
CA SER A 25 -3.34 -0.27 -10.54
C SER A 25 -2.41 -1.18 -11.33
N ALA A 26 -2.96 -2.06 -12.18
CA ALA A 26 -2.13 -2.86 -13.09
C ALA A 26 -1.39 -2.02 -14.15
N TYR A 27 -1.72 -0.74 -14.30
CA TYR A 27 -1.01 0.19 -15.18
C TYR A 27 0.29 0.66 -14.53
N MET A 28 1.32 -0.19 -14.56
CA MET A 28 2.57 0.05 -13.81
C MET A 28 3.23 1.39 -14.12
N PHE A 29 3.21 1.85 -15.38
CA PHE A 29 3.74 3.17 -15.74
C PHE A 29 2.91 4.32 -15.14
N HIS A 30 1.58 4.17 -15.08
CA HIS A 30 0.72 5.14 -14.40
C HIS A 30 0.99 5.17 -12.90
N THR A 31 1.09 4.02 -12.24
CA THR A 31 1.43 3.94 -10.81
C THR A 31 2.82 4.55 -10.53
N ARG A 32 3.83 4.24 -11.35
CA ARG A 32 5.15 4.88 -11.29
C ARG A 32 5.04 6.41 -11.36
N ASP A 33 4.35 6.92 -12.36
CA ASP A 33 4.27 8.35 -12.61
C ASP A 33 3.42 9.08 -11.56
N THR A 34 2.41 8.42 -11.00
CA THR A 34 1.64 8.92 -9.85
C THR A 34 2.53 9.07 -8.61
N LEU A 35 3.35 8.08 -8.27
CA LEU A 35 4.31 8.16 -7.16
C LEU A 35 5.31 9.30 -7.37
N ARG A 36 5.90 9.39 -8.57
CA ARG A 36 6.85 10.46 -8.91
C ARG A 36 6.18 11.84 -8.86
N GLN A 37 4.94 11.94 -9.32
CA GLN A 37 4.19 13.19 -9.25
C GLN A 37 3.95 13.60 -7.79
N SER A 38 3.61 12.65 -6.90
CA SER A 38 3.47 12.93 -5.46
C SER A 38 4.77 13.46 -4.85
N VAL A 39 5.93 12.91 -5.22
CA VAL A 39 7.24 13.43 -4.79
C VAL A 39 7.46 14.86 -5.30
N VAL A 40 7.16 15.14 -6.57
CA VAL A 40 7.27 16.50 -7.12
C VAL A 40 6.35 17.48 -6.40
N ASP A 41 5.12 17.07 -6.05
CA ASP A 41 4.21 17.92 -5.28
C ASP A 41 4.79 18.23 -3.90
N TRP A 42 5.42 17.24 -3.23
CA TRP A 42 6.12 17.45 -1.96
C TRP A 42 7.35 18.36 -2.08
N MET A 43 8.11 18.27 -3.17
CA MET A 43 9.21 19.22 -3.44
C MET A 43 8.66 20.65 -3.58
N GLN A 44 7.53 20.83 -4.27
CA GLN A 44 6.91 22.14 -4.38
C GLN A 44 6.37 22.64 -3.03
N ALA A 45 5.75 21.77 -2.23
CA ALA A 45 5.32 22.11 -0.87
C ALA A 45 6.52 22.55 -0.01
N THR A 46 7.63 21.81 -0.08
CA THR A 46 8.87 22.14 0.65
C THR A 46 9.44 23.48 0.20
N ARG A 47 9.46 23.76 -1.11
CA ARG A 47 9.89 25.06 -1.65
C ARG A 47 9.01 26.22 -1.19
N ILE A 48 7.69 26.00 -1.11
CA ILE A 48 6.75 26.99 -0.57
C ILE A 48 7.09 27.26 0.91
N LEU A 49 7.17 26.22 1.73
CA LEU A 49 7.50 26.37 3.15
C LEU A 49 8.87 27.01 3.36
N ARG A 50 9.87 26.70 2.54
CA ARG A 50 11.20 27.33 2.62
C ARG A 50 11.18 28.80 2.23
N SER A 51 10.23 29.21 1.37
CA SER A 51 10.10 30.60 0.96
C SER A 51 9.48 31.51 2.00
N PHE A 52 8.85 30.95 3.05
CA PHE A 52 8.40 31.71 4.21
C PHE A 52 9.61 32.36 4.90
N TRP A 53 9.40 33.50 5.55
CA TRP A 53 10.48 34.38 6.04
C TRP A 53 11.42 34.93 4.94
N GLY A 54 11.02 34.87 3.67
CA GLY A 54 11.81 35.34 2.54
C GLY A 54 12.94 34.38 2.12
N ARG A 55 13.68 34.75 1.08
CA ARG A 55 14.89 34.01 0.65
C ARG A 55 16.15 34.73 1.14
N PRO A 56 17.30 34.04 1.30
CA PRO A 56 18.55 34.71 1.58
C PRO A 56 18.77 35.86 0.57
N GLY A 57 18.83 37.10 1.05
CA GLY A 57 18.98 38.30 0.22
C GLY A 57 17.69 39.00 -0.23
N VAL A 58 16.51 38.65 0.30
CA VAL A 58 15.24 39.37 0.09
C VAL A 58 14.95 40.30 1.27
N GLU A 59 14.54 41.55 0.99
CA GLU A 59 14.38 42.61 1.98
C GLU A 59 13.01 42.64 2.71
N ASP A 60 11.99 41.93 2.20
CA ASP A 60 10.63 41.93 2.77
C ASP A 60 10.13 40.49 3.06
N PRO A 61 9.97 40.09 4.34
CA PRO A 61 9.53 38.75 4.74
C PRO A 61 8.01 38.63 4.90
N THR A 62 7.22 39.63 4.51
CA THR A 62 5.76 39.64 4.72
C THR A 62 4.98 38.79 3.72
N TRP A 63 3.75 38.42 4.07
CA TRP A 63 2.82 37.79 3.14
C TRP A 63 2.56 38.70 1.93
N THR A 64 2.46 38.12 0.74
CA THR A 64 1.98 38.85 -0.44
C THR A 64 0.47 38.66 -0.56
N PRO A 65 -0.36 39.71 -0.40
CA PRO A 65 -1.80 39.61 -0.58
C PRO A 65 -2.13 39.11 -1.99
N GLY A 66 -3.14 38.25 -2.10
CA GLY A 66 -3.46 37.58 -3.35
C GLY A 66 -4.90 37.15 -3.44
N GLN A 67 -5.38 37.00 -4.66
CA GLN A 67 -6.67 36.40 -4.95
C GLN A 67 -6.50 35.23 -5.90
N VAL A 68 -7.19 34.13 -5.61
CA VAL A 68 -7.21 32.93 -6.44
C VAL A 68 -8.64 32.65 -6.83
N ALA A 69 -8.89 32.50 -8.13
CA ALA A 69 -10.22 32.13 -8.63
C ALA A 69 -10.65 30.78 -8.01
N SER A 70 -11.89 30.71 -7.53
CA SER A 70 -12.48 29.46 -7.07
C SER A 70 -12.71 28.53 -8.26
N ARG A 71 -12.46 27.23 -8.06
CA ARG A 71 -12.61 26.19 -9.08
C ARG A 71 -14.06 26.05 -9.54
N ASP A 72 -15.00 26.19 -8.62
CA ASP A 72 -16.43 25.94 -8.87
C ASP A 72 -17.15 27.18 -9.43
N GLY A 73 -16.39 28.17 -9.91
CA GLY A 73 -16.93 29.44 -10.42
C GLY A 73 -17.48 30.36 -9.32
N GLY A 74 -17.26 30.02 -8.05
CA GLY A 74 -17.61 30.85 -6.90
C GLY A 74 -16.74 32.10 -6.77
N ALA A 75 -16.98 32.88 -5.71
CA ALA A 75 -16.16 34.05 -5.40
C ALA A 75 -14.67 33.65 -5.28
N PRO A 76 -13.75 34.52 -5.73
CA PRO A 76 -12.32 34.26 -5.56
C PRO A 76 -11.98 34.15 -4.06
N ILE A 77 -11.07 33.23 -3.74
CA ILE A 77 -10.47 33.13 -2.42
C ILE A 77 -9.46 34.26 -2.32
N ALA A 78 -9.73 35.22 -1.44
CA ALA A 78 -8.82 36.33 -1.14
C ALA A 78 -8.02 36.03 0.13
N PHE A 79 -6.74 36.37 0.10
CA PHE A 79 -5.85 36.39 1.26
C PHE A 79 -5.22 37.79 1.29
N ASP A 80 -5.53 38.56 2.33
CA ASP A 80 -5.07 39.94 2.52
C ASP A 80 -3.72 40.02 3.26
N GLY A 81 -3.23 38.89 3.78
CA GLY A 81 -1.94 38.82 4.48
C GLY A 81 -1.98 39.32 5.92
N ASP A 82 -3.14 39.74 6.41
CA ASP A 82 -3.41 40.18 7.79
C ASP A 82 -4.08 39.02 8.54
N VAL A 83 -3.26 38.12 9.07
CA VAL A 83 -3.69 36.87 9.70
C VAL A 83 -4.28 37.12 11.09
N ASN A 84 -3.78 38.14 11.82
CA ASN A 84 -4.26 38.50 13.15
C ASN A 84 -5.42 39.53 13.14
N GLY A 85 -5.69 40.17 12.00
CA GLY A 85 -6.79 41.12 11.80
C GLY A 85 -6.51 42.53 12.35
N ASP A 86 -5.25 42.92 12.54
CA ASP A 86 -4.85 44.21 13.11
C ASP A 86 -4.74 45.35 12.07
N GLY A 87 -4.94 45.02 10.79
CA GLY A 87 -4.86 45.94 9.66
C GLY A 87 -3.46 46.09 9.07
N THR A 88 -2.48 45.28 9.53
CA THR A 88 -1.13 45.23 8.99
C THR A 88 -0.84 43.88 8.34
N ILE A 89 0.10 43.85 7.39
CA ILE A 89 0.46 42.60 6.73
C ILE A 89 1.45 41.87 7.64
N ASP A 90 1.08 40.65 8.03
CA ASP A 90 1.89 39.78 8.85
C ASP A 90 3.04 39.16 8.05
N MET A 91 3.95 38.58 8.81
CA MET A 91 5.12 37.90 8.31
C MET A 91 4.78 36.53 7.71
N ALA A 92 5.41 36.17 6.60
CA ALA A 92 5.19 34.88 5.97
C ALA A 92 5.66 33.73 6.88
N GLY A 93 4.73 32.85 7.25
CA GLY A 93 4.95 31.73 8.18
C GLY A 93 4.61 32.03 9.64
N ASP A 94 4.29 33.27 9.99
CA ASP A 94 3.72 33.70 11.26
C ASP A 94 2.19 33.70 11.12
N PHE A 95 1.56 32.66 11.64
CA PHE A 95 0.12 32.41 11.51
C PHE A 95 -0.68 32.93 12.71
N ASP A 96 -0.02 33.32 13.80
CA ASP A 96 -0.66 33.97 14.95
C ASP A 96 -0.39 35.49 15.02
N GLY A 97 0.48 36.01 14.15
CA GLY A 97 0.81 37.42 13.99
C GLY A 97 1.59 37.99 15.16
N ASN A 98 2.37 37.16 15.87
CA ASN A 98 3.12 37.59 17.06
C ASN A 98 4.52 38.17 16.73
N GLY A 99 4.91 38.19 15.45
CA GLY A 99 6.21 38.63 14.95
C GLY A 99 7.28 37.53 14.89
N VAL A 100 6.93 36.28 15.17
CA VAL A 100 7.81 35.09 15.13
C VAL A 100 7.17 34.03 14.24
N PRO A 101 7.88 33.55 13.18
CA PRO A 101 7.33 32.50 12.33
C PRO A 101 7.07 31.19 13.09
N ASP A 102 5.86 30.66 12.94
CA ASP A 102 5.47 29.35 13.45
C ASP A 102 6.01 28.21 12.57
N LEU A 103 6.09 28.45 11.26
CA LEU A 103 6.40 27.42 10.28
C LEU A 103 7.22 27.96 9.10
N GLY A 104 8.20 27.17 8.68
CA GLY A 104 8.91 27.39 7.43
C GLY A 104 10.19 28.23 7.54
N GLY A 105 10.79 28.52 6.40
CA GLY A 105 12.06 29.24 6.29
C GLY A 105 13.28 28.37 6.02
N TRP A 106 14.33 29.02 5.48
CA TRP A 106 15.54 28.36 4.97
C TRP A 106 16.39 27.65 6.03
N ALA A 107 16.35 28.15 7.27
CA ALA A 107 17.14 27.63 8.38
C ALA A 107 16.42 26.48 9.15
N VAL A 108 15.16 26.19 8.84
CA VAL A 108 14.38 25.16 9.52
C VAL A 108 14.66 23.80 8.89
N GLY A 109 14.89 22.79 9.74
CA GLY A 109 14.96 21.41 9.28
C GLY A 109 13.55 20.83 9.13
N TYR A 110 13.22 20.28 7.96
CA TYR A 110 11.93 19.62 7.74
C TYR A 110 12.02 18.15 8.10
N GLY A 111 10.95 17.64 8.71
CA GLY A 111 10.73 16.23 8.98
C GLY A 111 9.45 15.75 8.30
N GLN A 112 9.39 14.48 7.91
CA GLN A 112 8.20 13.90 7.31
C GLN A 112 7.75 12.65 8.06
N TRP A 113 6.46 12.59 8.36
CA TRP A 113 5.79 11.40 8.84
C TRP A 113 4.68 11.02 7.87
N GLY A 114 4.42 9.72 7.77
CA GLY A 114 3.29 9.22 7.02
C GLY A 114 3.05 7.76 7.30
N SER A 115 1.79 7.36 7.18
CA SER A 115 1.32 6.00 7.41
C SER A 115 0.82 5.37 6.11
N SER A 116 1.09 4.08 5.88
CA SER A 116 0.68 3.34 4.67
C SER A 116 1.22 4.00 3.39
N LEU A 117 0.35 4.49 2.48
CA LEU A 117 0.75 5.30 1.33
C LEU A 117 1.64 6.49 1.74
N GLY A 118 1.31 7.17 2.85
CA GLY A 118 2.14 8.23 3.40
C GLY A 118 3.53 7.73 3.83
N GLY A 119 3.63 6.49 4.31
CA GLY A 119 4.90 5.84 4.64
C GLY A 119 5.76 5.58 3.42
N ILE A 120 5.16 5.06 2.33
CA ILE A 120 5.82 4.88 1.02
C ILE A 120 6.36 6.21 0.49
N ILE A 121 5.54 7.27 0.51
CA ILE A 121 5.95 8.59 0.03
C ILE A 121 7.02 9.22 0.93
N SER A 122 6.94 9.04 2.26
CA SER A 122 7.96 9.52 3.18
C SER A 122 9.32 8.85 2.92
N MET A 123 9.33 7.54 2.70
CA MET A 123 10.54 6.79 2.32
C MET A 123 11.17 7.28 1.01
N LEU A 124 10.36 7.64 0.00
CA LEU A 124 10.84 8.26 -1.24
C LEU A 124 11.41 9.65 -0.99
N ASN A 125 10.63 10.51 -0.35
CA ASN A 125 10.99 11.92 -0.15
C ASN A 125 12.25 12.06 0.70
N THR A 126 12.44 11.25 1.74
CA THR A 126 13.68 11.28 2.53
C THR A 126 14.90 10.83 1.75
N GLY A 127 14.75 10.03 0.68
CA GLY A 127 15.84 9.74 -0.25
C GLY A 127 16.09 10.86 -1.26
N ILE A 128 15.06 11.59 -1.69
CA ILE A 128 15.16 12.48 -2.85
C ILE A 128 15.26 13.97 -2.48
N GLU A 129 14.45 14.46 -1.55
CA GLU A 129 14.33 15.89 -1.21
C GLU A 129 15.32 16.28 -0.09
N PRO A 130 16.40 17.03 -0.40
CA PRO A 130 17.46 17.31 0.58
C PRO A 130 17.06 18.20 1.75
N ALA A 131 15.98 18.98 1.62
CA ALA A 131 15.48 19.78 2.73
C ALA A 131 14.74 18.91 3.79
N ILE A 132 14.31 17.70 3.43
CA ILE A 132 13.76 16.73 4.38
C ILE A 132 14.93 15.99 5.04
N THR A 133 15.22 16.41 6.26
CA THR A 133 16.37 15.93 7.04
C THR A 133 16.10 14.67 7.85
N ARG A 134 14.81 14.34 8.04
CA ARG A 134 14.39 13.23 8.88
C ARG A 134 13.00 12.72 8.52
N ALA A 135 12.78 11.43 8.72
CA ALA A 135 11.43 10.87 8.59
C ALA A 135 11.15 9.68 9.50
N ALA A 136 9.87 9.41 9.70
CA ALA A 136 9.37 8.27 10.47
C ALA A 136 8.22 7.57 9.72
N PRO A 137 8.48 6.89 8.59
CA PRO A 137 7.42 6.16 7.88
C PRO A 137 6.87 4.99 8.69
N VAL A 138 5.54 4.88 8.77
CA VAL A 138 4.80 3.78 9.39
C VAL A 138 4.12 2.94 8.31
N SER A 139 4.27 1.62 8.36
CA SER A 139 3.74 0.68 7.35
C SER A 139 4.05 1.14 5.91
N GLY A 140 5.23 1.72 5.71
CA GLY A 140 5.79 1.97 4.37
C GLY A 140 6.57 0.77 3.89
N GLY A 141 6.99 0.77 2.63
CA GLY A 141 7.84 -0.29 2.10
C GLY A 141 8.42 0.05 0.74
N GLY A 142 9.54 -0.58 0.41
CA GLY A 142 10.13 -0.60 -0.92
C GLY A 142 9.94 -1.96 -1.59
N GLY A 143 10.21 -2.05 -2.90
CA GLY A 143 9.86 -3.24 -3.68
C GLY A 143 8.35 -3.29 -3.90
N LEU A 144 7.79 -2.23 -4.49
CA LEU A 144 6.35 -1.99 -4.60
C LEU A 144 5.59 -3.13 -5.26
N PHE A 145 6.22 -3.88 -6.17
CA PHE A 145 5.57 -5.03 -6.76
C PHE A 145 5.29 -6.14 -5.73
N ASP A 146 6.18 -6.34 -4.76
CA ASP A 146 6.00 -7.29 -3.66
C ASP A 146 4.80 -6.89 -2.77
N ILE A 147 4.64 -5.58 -2.52
CA ILE A 147 3.43 -5.04 -1.88
C ILE A 147 2.19 -5.38 -2.73
N GLY A 148 2.23 -5.09 -4.03
CA GLY A 148 1.11 -5.37 -4.96
C GLY A 148 0.72 -6.84 -5.04
N LEU A 149 1.68 -7.75 -4.86
CA LEU A 149 1.41 -9.20 -4.84
C LEU A 149 0.68 -9.68 -3.59
N ARG A 150 0.98 -9.06 -2.45
CA ARG A 150 0.58 -9.57 -1.12
C ARG A 150 -0.49 -8.74 -0.44
N THR A 151 -0.72 -7.52 -0.89
CA THR A 151 -1.63 -6.57 -0.23
C THR A 151 -3.06 -7.11 -0.11
N SER A 152 -3.59 -7.05 1.11
CA SER A 152 -5.01 -7.31 1.40
C SER A 152 -5.91 -6.10 1.14
N LEU A 153 -5.34 -4.92 0.92
CA LEU A 153 -6.08 -3.67 0.78
C LEU A 153 -6.93 -3.67 -0.50
N GLY A 154 -8.25 -3.62 -0.34
CA GLY A 154 -9.20 -3.66 -1.46
C GLY A 154 -8.90 -2.61 -2.53
N THR A 155 -8.59 -1.38 -2.11
CA THR A 155 -8.33 -0.24 -2.99
C THR A 155 -7.10 -0.41 -3.88
N ALA A 156 -6.15 -1.28 -3.53
CA ALA A 156 -5.05 -1.66 -4.42
C ALA A 156 -5.32 -3.00 -5.11
N ARG A 157 -5.91 -3.95 -4.37
CA ARG A 157 -6.15 -5.33 -4.81
C ARG A 157 -7.07 -5.40 -6.03
N HIS A 158 -8.21 -4.71 -6.02
CA HIS A 158 -9.15 -4.76 -7.14
C HIS A 158 -8.58 -4.15 -8.43
N PRO A 159 -8.04 -2.91 -8.45
CA PRO A 159 -7.52 -2.30 -9.68
C PRO A 159 -6.27 -2.99 -10.25
N ILE A 160 -5.48 -3.68 -9.42
CA ILE A 160 -4.36 -4.53 -9.87
C ILE A 160 -4.89 -5.87 -10.36
N TRP A 161 -5.49 -6.67 -9.47
CA TRP A 161 -5.69 -8.09 -9.76
C TRP A 161 -6.83 -8.36 -10.73
N LEU A 162 -7.89 -7.54 -10.74
CA LEU A 162 -8.97 -7.73 -11.72
C LEU A 162 -8.54 -7.37 -13.15
N ARG A 163 -7.44 -6.63 -13.32
CA ARG A 163 -6.82 -6.40 -14.64
C ARG A 163 -5.78 -7.45 -15.00
N VAL A 164 -5.08 -8.00 -14.00
CA VAL A 164 -4.08 -9.07 -14.23
C VAL A 164 -4.74 -10.41 -14.54
N ILE A 165 -5.78 -10.79 -13.79
CA ILE A 165 -6.47 -12.07 -13.98
C ILE A 165 -7.77 -11.94 -14.75
N GLY A 166 -8.31 -10.72 -14.89
CA GLY A 166 -9.58 -10.52 -15.57
C GLY A 166 -9.44 -10.21 -17.07
N PRO A 167 -10.56 -9.83 -17.70
CA PRO A 167 -11.91 -9.89 -17.15
C PRO A 167 -12.31 -11.31 -16.75
N ILE A 168 -13.03 -11.44 -15.63
CA ILE A 168 -13.52 -12.73 -15.15
C ILE A 168 -14.93 -12.93 -15.70
N ILE A 169 -15.15 -14.03 -16.41
CA ILE A 169 -16.49 -14.48 -16.83
C ILE A 169 -16.92 -15.55 -15.84
N ALA A 170 -18.09 -15.38 -15.25
CA ALA A 170 -18.61 -16.31 -14.27
C ALA A 170 -20.12 -16.48 -14.39
N SER A 171 -20.61 -17.55 -13.78
CA SER A 171 -22.04 -17.80 -13.62
C SER A 171 -22.43 -17.86 -12.15
N ARG A 172 -23.71 -17.56 -11.89
CA ARG A 172 -24.37 -17.86 -10.61
C ARG A 172 -25.82 -18.21 -10.83
N THR A 173 -26.38 -19.01 -9.93
CA THR A 173 -27.82 -19.26 -9.87
C THR A 173 -28.55 -18.02 -9.41
N SER A 174 -29.60 -17.63 -10.13
CA SER A 174 -30.49 -16.54 -9.71
C SER A 174 -31.48 -17.03 -8.67
N SER A 175 -31.66 -16.25 -7.61
CA SER A 175 -32.73 -16.39 -6.63
C SER A 175 -34.00 -15.61 -7.02
N GLY A 176 -34.08 -15.17 -8.27
CA GLY A 176 -35.11 -14.26 -8.77
C GLY A 176 -34.53 -12.89 -9.11
N ARG A 177 -35.28 -12.13 -9.93
CA ARG A 177 -34.87 -10.79 -10.37
C ARG A 177 -34.66 -9.88 -9.17
N ASP A 178 -33.52 -9.23 -9.11
CA ASP A 178 -33.16 -8.31 -8.04
C ASP A 178 -32.22 -7.19 -8.52
N GLY A 179 -31.64 -6.44 -7.58
CA GLY A 179 -30.70 -5.35 -7.85
C GLY A 179 -29.37 -5.77 -8.49
N SER A 180 -29.19 -7.05 -8.83
CA SER A 180 -27.92 -7.63 -9.26
C SER A 180 -28.07 -8.57 -10.47
N THR A 181 -29.28 -9.05 -10.79
CA THR A 181 -29.54 -9.92 -11.95
C THR A 181 -30.93 -9.68 -12.53
N ALA A 182 -31.05 -9.77 -13.87
CA ALA A 182 -32.34 -9.76 -14.56
C ALA A 182 -32.93 -11.17 -14.73
N CYS A 183 -32.24 -12.21 -14.27
CA CYS A 183 -32.62 -13.60 -14.48
C CYS A 183 -33.71 -14.05 -13.51
N GLU A 184 -34.65 -14.87 -14.00
CA GLU A 184 -35.68 -15.49 -13.16
C GLU A 184 -35.08 -16.47 -12.15
N GLU A 185 -35.86 -16.80 -11.12
CA GLU A 185 -35.46 -17.81 -10.13
C GLU A 185 -35.11 -19.13 -10.83
N GLY A 186 -33.96 -19.70 -10.48
CA GLY A 186 -33.45 -20.95 -11.05
C GLY A 186 -32.71 -20.82 -12.37
N GLN A 187 -32.79 -19.68 -13.08
CA GLN A 187 -31.92 -19.41 -14.22
C GLN A 187 -30.48 -19.16 -13.78
N ARG A 188 -29.55 -19.24 -14.74
CA ARG A 188 -28.13 -18.94 -14.53
C ARG A 188 -27.82 -17.57 -15.11
N SER A 189 -27.39 -16.66 -14.25
CA SER A 189 -26.86 -15.35 -14.64
C SER A 189 -25.41 -15.51 -15.06
N LEU A 190 -25.10 -15.14 -16.31
CA LEU A 190 -23.75 -15.01 -16.83
C LEU A 190 -23.32 -13.55 -16.77
N PHE A 191 -22.16 -13.30 -16.17
CA PHE A 191 -21.69 -11.94 -15.93
C PHE A 191 -20.18 -11.82 -16.06
N PHE A 192 -19.74 -10.61 -16.41
CA PHE A 192 -18.36 -10.19 -16.23
C PHE A 192 -18.17 -9.62 -14.83
N ARG A 193 -17.06 -9.98 -14.19
CA ARG A 193 -16.54 -9.30 -13.01
C ARG A 193 -15.26 -8.57 -13.39
N VAL A 194 -15.29 -7.26 -13.21
CA VAL A 194 -14.33 -6.29 -13.76
C VAL A 194 -13.97 -5.24 -12.72
N PRO A 195 -12.83 -4.55 -12.83
CA PRO A 195 -12.48 -3.49 -11.88
C PRO A 195 -13.41 -2.28 -12.00
N ASN A 196 -13.77 -1.65 -10.89
CA ASN A 196 -14.35 -0.31 -10.88
C ASN A 196 -13.55 0.53 -9.89
N LEU A 197 -12.49 1.20 -10.38
CA LEU A 197 -11.50 1.85 -9.53
C LEU A 197 -11.00 0.91 -8.44
N ASN A 198 -11.31 1.25 -7.19
CA ASN A 198 -10.91 0.57 -5.97
C ASN A 198 -11.81 -0.62 -5.61
N ASP A 199 -12.89 -0.83 -6.36
CA ASP A 199 -13.91 -1.85 -6.15
C ASP A 199 -14.01 -2.81 -7.34
N GLU A 200 -14.90 -3.79 -7.21
CA GLU A 200 -15.34 -4.64 -8.33
C GLU A 200 -16.70 -4.19 -8.84
N ALA A 201 -16.91 -4.28 -10.15
CA ALA A 201 -18.22 -4.19 -10.78
C ALA A 201 -18.58 -5.52 -11.43
N THR A 202 -19.88 -5.79 -11.45
CA THR A 202 -20.46 -6.92 -12.17
C THR A 202 -21.36 -6.38 -13.28
N THR A 203 -21.20 -6.90 -14.49
CA THR A 203 -22.09 -6.57 -15.62
C THR A 203 -22.60 -7.87 -16.24
N GLU A 204 -23.90 -8.12 -16.07
CA GLU A 204 -24.59 -9.30 -16.60
C GLU A 204 -24.75 -9.16 -18.11
N PHE A 205 -24.54 -10.25 -18.83
CA PHE A 205 -24.70 -10.27 -20.29
C PHE A 205 -25.68 -11.33 -20.79
N ALA A 206 -26.04 -12.33 -19.97
CA ALA A 206 -27.05 -13.31 -20.35
C ALA A 206 -27.70 -14.01 -19.16
N CYS A 207 -28.96 -14.42 -19.36
CA CYS A 207 -29.65 -15.43 -18.58
C CYS A 207 -29.75 -16.69 -19.42
N VAL A 208 -29.28 -17.82 -18.89
CA VAL A 208 -29.41 -19.13 -19.53
C VAL A 208 -30.16 -20.08 -18.63
N ASP A 209 -30.78 -21.10 -19.22
CA ASP A 209 -31.52 -22.10 -18.47
C ASP A 209 -30.57 -22.95 -17.60
N ALA A 210 -31.07 -23.48 -16.49
CA ALA A 210 -30.28 -24.34 -15.60
C ALA A 210 -29.68 -25.55 -16.33
N ALA A 211 -30.38 -26.05 -17.34
CA ALA A 211 -29.94 -27.17 -18.18
C ALA A 211 -28.79 -26.82 -19.12
N SER A 212 -28.53 -25.53 -19.38
CA SER A 212 -27.40 -25.07 -20.19
C SER A 212 -26.10 -24.99 -19.39
N LEU A 213 -26.12 -25.24 -18.07
CA LEU A 213 -24.95 -25.27 -17.18
C LEU A 213 -25.19 -26.29 -16.06
N ALA A 214 -25.17 -27.57 -16.43
CA ALA A 214 -25.25 -28.70 -15.52
C ALA A 214 -23.86 -29.14 -15.03
N GLU A 215 -23.81 -29.88 -13.92
CA GLU A 215 -22.57 -30.51 -13.48
C GLU A 215 -22.05 -31.49 -14.54
N GLY A 216 -20.76 -31.41 -14.84
CA GLY A 216 -20.14 -32.24 -15.89
C GLY A 216 -20.02 -31.53 -17.24
N ASP A 217 -20.72 -30.41 -17.43
CA ASP A 217 -20.54 -29.58 -18.62
C ASP A 217 -19.21 -28.83 -18.60
N ALA A 218 -18.78 -28.41 -19.78
CA ALA A 218 -17.63 -27.54 -19.93
C ALA A 218 -17.94 -26.26 -20.70
N VAL A 219 -17.27 -25.19 -20.35
CA VAL A 219 -17.42 -23.87 -20.96
C VAL A 219 -16.14 -23.49 -21.68
N LEU A 220 -16.23 -23.09 -22.93
CA LEU A 220 -15.17 -22.47 -23.72
C LEU A 220 -15.48 -20.99 -23.89
N VAL A 221 -14.54 -20.15 -23.51
CA VAL A 221 -14.54 -18.70 -23.72
C VAL A 221 -13.53 -18.42 -24.82
N THR A 222 -13.98 -17.82 -25.91
CA THR A 222 -13.14 -17.48 -27.06
C THR A 222 -13.11 -15.98 -27.26
N ASN A 223 -11.93 -15.39 -27.35
CA ASN A 223 -11.74 -14.04 -27.86
C ASN A 223 -11.53 -14.12 -29.38
N LEU A 224 -12.52 -13.63 -30.14
CA LEU A 224 -12.55 -13.73 -31.60
C LEU A 224 -11.56 -12.77 -32.29
N ARG A 225 -11.02 -11.77 -31.57
CA ARG A 225 -10.01 -10.86 -32.13
C ARG A 225 -8.62 -11.49 -32.15
N ASN A 226 -8.19 -12.09 -31.05
CA ASN A 226 -6.83 -12.62 -30.90
C ASN A 226 -6.76 -14.15 -31.01
N GLY A 227 -7.90 -14.85 -31.04
CA GLY A 227 -7.99 -16.30 -31.14
C GLY A 227 -7.72 -17.05 -29.83
N GLU A 228 -7.56 -16.36 -28.71
CA GLU A 228 -7.34 -17.00 -27.41
C GLU A 228 -8.60 -17.75 -26.96
N VAL A 229 -8.40 -18.97 -26.46
CA VAL A 229 -9.44 -19.83 -25.91
C VAL A 229 -9.09 -20.18 -24.47
N ARG A 230 -10.08 -20.12 -23.59
CA ARG A 230 -9.98 -20.50 -22.18
C ARG A 230 -11.17 -21.37 -21.82
N CYS A 231 -10.93 -22.41 -21.03
CA CYS A 231 -11.93 -23.41 -20.72
C CYS A 231 -12.02 -23.68 -19.22
N THR A 232 -13.20 -24.08 -18.78
CA THR A 232 -13.48 -24.39 -17.38
C THR A 232 -14.62 -25.40 -17.28
N GLY A 233 -14.68 -26.13 -16.17
CA GLY A 233 -15.77 -27.06 -15.88
C GLY A 233 -16.89 -26.38 -15.09
N VAL A 234 -18.12 -26.84 -15.28
CA VAL A 234 -19.28 -26.40 -14.51
C VAL A 234 -19.39 -27.23 -13.22
N LEU A 235 -19.62 -26.53 -12.09
CA LEU A 235 -19.80 -27.12 -10.76
C LEU A 235 -21.26 -27.56 -10.51
N ALA A 236 -21.48 -28.31 -9.43
CA ALA A 236 -22.80 -28.85 -9.06
C ALA A 236 -23.92 -27.79 -8.94
N ASP A 237 -23.56 -26.57 -8.53
CA ASP A 237 -24.48 -25.44 -8.43
C ASP A 237 -24.63 -24.64 -9.74
N GLY A 238 -24.04 -25.11 -10.84
CA GLY A 238 -24.01 -24.42 -12.13
C GLY A 238 -23.02 -23.26 -12.20
N ALA A 239 -22.19 -23.07 -11.16
CA ALA A 239 -21.16 -22.06 -11.15
C ALA A 239 -19.97 -22.50 -12.03
N PHE A 240 -19.43 -21.54 -12.78
CA PHE A 240 -18.12 -21.67 -13.40
C PHE A 240 -17.38 -20.34 -13.28
N ARG A 241 -16.07 -20.39 -13.54
CA ARG A 241 -15.25 -19.20 -13.68
C ARG A 241 -14.20 -19.43 -14.76
N ALA A 242 -14.12 -18.47 -15.69
CA ALA A 242 -13.08 -18.39 -16.71
C ALA A 242 -12.48 -16.99 -16.72
N THR A 243 -11.23 -16.90 -17.13
CA THR A 243 -10.47 -15.66 -17.29
C THR A 243 -9.91 -15.64 -18.69
N ILE A 244 -10.11 -14.57 -19.43
CA ILE A 244 -9.74 -14.48 -20.86
C ILE A 244 -8.97 -13.17 -21.09
N PRO A 245 -7.83 -13.17 -21.79
CA PRO A 245 -7.14 -11.94 -22.17
C PRO A 245 -7.95 -11.16 -23.21
N THR A 246 -8.20 -9.88 -22.93
CA THR A 246 -9.02 -9.01 -23.79
C THR A 246 -8.54 -7.57 -23.76
N ASP A 247 -8.70 -6.89 -24.88
CA ASP A 247 -8.87 -5.44 -24.90
C ASP A 247 -10.37 -5.10 -24.77
N ARG A 248 -10.67 -3.88 -24.31
CA ARG A 248 -12.05 -3.38 -24.26
C ARG A 248 -12.65 -3.37 -25.67
N GLY A 249 -13.82 -4.00 -25.83
CA GLY A 249 -14.53 -4.09 -27.10
C GLY A 249 -14.15 -5.32 -27.94
N ASP A 250 -13.32 -6.23 -27.42
CA ASP A 250 -13.02 -7.48 -28.11
C ASP A 250 -14.26 -8.38 -28.21
N PRO A 251 -14.64 -8.86 -29.41
CA PRO A 251 -15.76 -9.78 -29.57
C PRO A 251 -15.48 -11.14 -28.92
N LEU A 252 -16.45 -11.63 -28.14
CA LEU A 252 -16.34 -12.88 -27.38
C LEU A 252 -17.43 -13.87 -27.77
N THR A 253 -17.14 -15.16 -27.57
CA THR A 253 -18.13 -16.23 -27.63
C THR A 253 -17.97 -17.16 -26.44
N ILE A 254 -19.09 -17.51 -25.81
CA ILE A 254 -19.17 -18.49 -24.72
C ILE A 254 -19.89 -19.72 -25.26
N THR A 255 -19.19 -20.84 -25.36
CA THR A 255 -19.74 -22.12 -25.85
C THR A 255 -19.82 -23.10 -24.69
N VAL A 256 -20.97 -23.74 -24.50
CA VAL A 256 -21.13 -24.82 -23.52
C VAL A 256 -21.21 -26.16 -24.22
N LEU A 257 -20.39 -27.10 -23.73
CA LEU A 257 -20.31 -28.48 -24.19
C LEU A 257 -20.94 -29.41 -23.15
N ASP A 258 -21.84 -30.27 -23.62
CA ASP A 258 -22.55 -31.30 -22.84
C ASP A 258 -21.57 -32.36 -22.31
N ASP A 259 -21.57 -32.61 -20.99
CA ASP A 259 -20.81 -33.70 -20.33
C ASP A 259 -19.32 -33.82 -20.75
N ALA A 260 -18.70 -32.67 -21.03
CA ALA A 260 -17.35 -32.60 -21.60
C ALA A 260 -16.25 -32.27 -20.58
N ARG A 261 -16.61 -32.02 -19.31
CA ARG A 261 -15.67 -31.58 -18.26
C ARG A 261 -14.48 -32.52 -18.09
N ASP A 262 -14.73 -33.82 -18.01
CA ASP A 262 -13.69 -34.83 -17.81
C ASP A 262 -13.01 -35.24 -19.13
N GLN A 263 -13.40 -34.61 -20.25
CA GLN A 263 -12.94 -34.91 -21.60
C GLN A 263 -12.23 -33.70 -22.23
N LEU A 264 -11.83 -32.69 -21.45
CA LEU A 264 -11.06 -31.55 -21.91
C LEU A 264 -9.62 -31.60 -21.41
N ASP A 265 -8.68 -31.26 -22.30
CA ASP A 265 -7.38 -30.76 -21.88
C ASP A 265 -7.53 -29.29 -21.45
N TYR A 266 -7.46 -29.02 -20.16
CA TYR A 266 -7.58 -27.65 -19.64
C TYR A 266 -6.37 -26.74 -19.96
N ALA A 267 -5.27 -27.29 -20.45
CA ALA A 267 -4.12 -26.50 -20.88
C ALA A 267 -4.30 -25.94 -22.30
N THR A 268 -4.90 -26.71 -23.20
CA THR A 268 -5.09 -26.35 -24.62
C THR A 268 -6.54 -26.04 -24.97
N CYS A 269 -7.48 -26.40 -24.10
CA CYS A 269 -8.93 -26.38 -24.33
C CYS A 269 -9.39 -27.25 -25.49
N GLU A 270 -8.63 -28.31 -25.78
CA GLU A 270 -8.98 -29.32 -26.77
C GLU A 270 -9.86 -30.42 -26.14
N TYR A 271 -10.91 -30.80 -26.86
CA TYR A 271 -11.77 -31.92 -26.50
C TYR A 271 -11.10 -33.25 -26.91
N LEU A 272 -10.99 -34.17 -25.95
CA LEU A 272 -10.31 -35.45 -26.04
C LEU A 272 -11.29 -36.65 -26.07
N GLY A 273 -12.59 -36.39 -25.98
CA GLY A 273 -13.62 -37.43 -25.96
C GLY A 273 -13.86 -38.08 -27.33
N PRO A 274 -14.63 -39.17 -27.36
CA PRO A 274 -14.95 -39.86 -28.59
C PRO A 274 -15.98 -39.08 -29.44
N GLY A 275 -15.60 -38.71 -30.66
CA GLY A 275 -16.48 -38.01 -31.60
C GLY A 275 -16.39 -36.48 -31.48
N GLU A 276 -17.39 -35.78 -32.02
CA GLU A 276 -17.49 -34.32 -31.89
C GLU A 276 -18.23 -33.96 -30.60
N PRO A 277 -17.77 -32.95 -29.84
CA PRO A 277 -18.44 -32.53 -28.63
C PRO A 277 -19.80 -31.92 -28.97
N ARG A 278 -20.83 -32.24 -28.19
CA ARG A 278 -22.16 -31.67 -28.38
C ARG A 278 -22.22 -30.29 -27.76
N VAL A 279 -22.43 -29.27 -28.60
CA VAL A 279 -22.68 -27.89 -28.15
C VAL A 279 -24.14 -27.75 -27.73
N ILE A 280 -24.39 -27.28 -26.51
CA ILE A 280 -25.74 -27.08 -25.96
C ILE A 280 -26.14 -25.61 -25.80
N GLU A 281 -25.16 -24.70 -25.74
CA GLU A 281 -25.40 -23.25 -25.64
C GLU A 281 -24.27 -22.47 -26.30
N VAL A 282 -24.60 -21.37 -27.00
CA VAL A 282 -23.63 -20.43 -27.59
C VAL A 282 -24.08 -19.01 -27.32
N VAL A 283 -23.36 -18.29 -26.46
CA VAL A 283 -23.61 -16.88 -26.15
C VAL A 283 -22.58 -16.01 -26.87
N ASP A 284 -23.03 -15.33 -27.92
CA ASP A 284 -22.25 -14.44 -28.78
C ASP A 284 -22.85 -13.02 -28.88
N THR A 285 -23.91 -12.78 -28.11
CA THR A 285 -24.65 -11.51 -28.02
C THR A 285 -24.91 -11.14 -26.57
N TRP A 286 -25.02 -9.84 -26.28
CA TRP A 286 -25.60 -9.35 -25.04
C TRP A 286 -27.09 -9.70 -25.05
N ARG A 287 -27.54 -10.59 -24.17
CA ARG A 287 -28.94 -11.08 -24.13
C ARG A 287 -29.75 -10.45 -23.00
N SER A 288 -29.11 -10.16 -21.87
CA SER A 288 -29.76 -9.56 -20.71
C SER A 288 -28.76 -8.76 -19.89
N SER A 289 -29.28 -7.81 -19.12
CA SER A 289 -28.54 -7.14 -18.06
C SER A 289 -29.51 -6.52 -17.07
N PHE A 290 -29.07 -6.40 -15.82
CA PHE A 290 -29.67 -5.51 -14.85
C PHE A 290 -29.28 -4.06 -15.16
N GLY A 291 -30.16 -3.31 -15.81
CA GLY A 291 -29.90 -1.91 -16.17
C GLY A 291 -29.79 -1.00 -14.93
N LEU A 292 -28.72 -0.23 -14.82
CA LEU A 292 -28.67 0.95 -13.94
C LEU A 292 -29.49 2.07 -14.59
N THR A 293 -30.46 2.62 -13.86
CA THR A 293 -31.12 3.87 -14.25
C THR A 293 -30.09 5.01 -14.19
N THR A 294 -29.50 5.39 -15.31
CA THR A 294 -28.70 6.62 -15.40
C THR A 294 -29.59 7.80 -15.77
N ALA A 295 -29.17 9.01 -15.41
CA ALA A 295 -29.86 10.26 -15.74
C ALA A 295 -29.93 10.55 -17.27
N ALA A 296 -29.24 9.75 -18.10
CA ALA A 296 -29.13 9.91 -19.54
C ALA A 296 -29.64 8.65 -20.29
N GLY A 297 -30.95 8.38 -20.20
CA GLY A 297 -31.63 7.40 -21.04
C GLY A 297 -31.84 6.03 -20.38
N THR A 298 -33.10 5.61 -20.31
CA THR A 298 -33.52 4.34 -19.73
C THR A 298 -33.32 3.20 -20.73
N CYS A 299 -32.44 2.23 -20.41
CA CYS A 299 -32.52 0.91 -21.01
C CYS A 299 -32.67 -0.16 -19.92
N ALA A 300 -33.86 -0.75 -19.84
CA ALA A 300 -34.22 -1.73 -18.80
C ALA A 300 -33.49 -3.08 -18.96
N THR A 301 -32.85 -3.33 -20.10
CA THR A 301 -32.25 -4.63 -20.46
C THR A 301 -30.79 -4.51 -20.95
N CYS A 302 -30.16 -3.34 -20.83
CA CYS A 302 -28.82 -3.11 -21.37
C CYS A 302 -27.74 -3.33 -20.31
N GLY A 303 -26.62 -3.92 -20.74
CA GLY A 303 -25.37 -3.93 -20.00
C GLY A 303 -24.88 -2.50 -19.80
N SER A 304 -24.28 -2.19 -18.66
CA SER A 304 -23.50 -0.95 -18.55
C SER A 304 -22.21 -1.16 -17.78
N TYR A 305 -21.18 -0.43 -18.20
CA TYR A 305 -19.88 -0.37 -17.51
C TYR A 305 -19.09 0.86 -17.99
N LEU A 306 -18.56 1.65 -17.05
CA LEU A 306 -17.74 2.85 -17.31
C LEU A 306 -18.34 3.77 -18.40
N GLY A 307 -19.60 4.15 -18.24
CA GLY A 307 -20.33 5.02 -19.17
C GLY A 307 -20.68 4.40 -20.52
N THR A 308 -20.30 3.14 -20.77
CA THR A 308 -20.65 2.40 -22.00
C THR A 308 -21.90 1.56 -21.76
N THR A 309 -22.84 1.63 -22.69
CA THR A 309 -24.07 0.81 -22.70
C THR A 309 -23.96 -0.28 -23.75
N PHE A 310 -24.40 -1.49 -23.42
CA PHE A 310 -24.42 -2.66 -24.30
C PHE A 310 -25.86 -3.11 -24.53
N ASP A 311 -26.37 -2.88 -25.74
CA ASP A 311 -27.76 -3.16 -26.08
C ASP A 311 -28.03 -4.67 -26.20
N ALA A 312 -29.21 -5.09 -25.76
CA ALA A 312 -29.66 -6.47 -25.97
C ALA A 312 -29.73 -6.78 -27.49
N GLY A 313 -29.18 -7.93 -27.89
CA GLY A 313 -29.02 -8.35 -29.28
C GLY A 313 -27.74 -7.85 -29.96
N SER A 314 -26.98 -6.93 -29.35
CA SER A 314 -25.66 -6.53 -29.87
C SER A 314 -24.62 -7.63 -29.65
N THR A 315 -23.55 -7.65 -30.45
CA THR A 315 -22.44 -8.61 -30.30
C THR A 315 -21.87 -8.57 -28.89
N LEU A 316 -21.66 -9.75 -28.29
CA LEU A 316 -20.99 -9.88 -27.00
C LEU A 316 -19.55 -9.40 -27.15
N VAL A 317 -19.20 -8.37 -26.40
CA VAL A 317 -17.86 -7.79 -26.38
C VAL A 317 -17.37 -7.67 -24.95
N ALA A 318 -16.05 -7.74 -24.76
CA ALA A 318 -15.44 -7.55 -23.45
C ALA A 318 -15.68 -6.10 -22.96
N PRO A 319 -16.34 -5.89 -21.80
CA PRO A 319 -16.58 -4.54 -21.28
C PRO A 319 -15.32 -3.90 -20.72
N ALA A 320 -14.31 -4.70 -20.34
CA ALA A 320 -13.05 -4.23 -19.77
C ALA A 320 -11.86 -4.97 -20.39
N GLU A 321 -10.71 -4.32 -20.31
CA GLU A 321 -9.41 -4.89 -20.60
C GLU A 321 -8.91 -5.81 -19.46
N GLY A 322 -8.05 -6.78 -19.81
CA GLY A 322 -7.31 -7.56 -18.84
C GLY A 322 -6.41 -8.64 -19.46
N LEU A 323 -5.40 -9.09 -18.69
CA LEU A 323 -4.37 -10.01 -19.17
C LEU A 323 -4.78 -11.49 -19.09
N GLY A 324 -5.91 -11.82 -18.45
CA GLY A 324 -6.41 -13.19 -18.35
C GLY A 324 -5.43 -14.20 -17.74
N LEU A 325 -4.47 -13.74 -16.90
CA LEU A 325 -3.43 -14.61 -16.36
C LEU A 325 -3.96 -15.52 -15.24
N THR A 326 -3.50 -16.76 -15.26
CA THR A 326 -3.81 -17.73 -14.20
C THR A 326 -2.94 -17.48 -12.96
N ARG A 327 -3.54 -17.67 -11.78
CA ARG A 327 -2.82 -17.64 -10.51
C ARG A 327 -1.75 -18.73 -10.47
N GLN A 328 -0.66 -18.48 -9.74
CA GLN A 328 0.45 -19.42 -9.55
C GLN A 328 1.09 -19.96 -10.86
N SER A 329 0.92 -19.24 -11.97
CA SER A 329 1.51 -19.59 -13.26
C SER A 329 2.93 -19.04 -13.44
N GLN A 330 3.67 -19.58 -14.41
CA GLN A 330 4.98 -19.04 -14.81
C GLN A 330 4.85 -17.63 -15.38
N ASP A 331 3.80 -17.36 -16.15
CA ASP A 331 3.61 -16.06 -16.79
C ASP A 331 3.27 -14.96 -15.80
N LEU A 332 2.49 -15.27 -14.75
CA LEU A 332 2.28 -14.33 -13.66
C LEU A 332 3.59 -13.99 -12.91
N ARG A 333 4.46 -14.98 -12.70
CA ARG A 333 5.80 -14.74 -12.11
C ARG A 333 6.73 -13.96 -13.04
N ARG A 334 6.59 -14.09 -14.36
CA ARG A 334 7.34 -13.28 -15.34
C ARG A 334 6.84 -11.84 -15.35
N LEU A 335 5.52 -11.65 -15.37
CA LEU A 335 4.90 -10.34 -15.27
C LEU A 335 5.38 -9.62 -14.00
N ALA A 336 5.56 -10.35 -12.90
CA ALA A 336 6.08 -9.78 -11.67
C ALA A 336 7.42 -9.04 -11.83
N GLY A 337 8.40 -9.70 -12.47
CA GLY A 337 9.69 -9.07 -12.73
C GLY A 337 9.57 -7.85 -13.66
N LEU A 338 8.77 -7.95 -14.71
CA LEU A 338 8.56 -6.84 -15.67
C LEU A 338 7.84 -5.65 -15.03
N ALA A 339 6.85 -5.91 -14.17
CA ALA A 339 6.10 -4.90 -13.47
C ALA A 339 6.98 -4.16 -12.46
N GLN A 340 7.88 -4.86 -11.76
CA GLN A 340 8.87 -4.22 -10.90
C GLN A 340 9.80 -3.29 -11.70
N ILE A 341 10.29 -3.72 -12.87
CA ILE A 341 11.10 -2.86 -13.76
C ILE A 341 10.32 -1.62 -14.19
N ALA A 342 9.02 -1.76 -14.48
CA ALA A 342 8.19 -0.64 -14.89
C ALA A 342 7.95 0.37 -13.76
N VAL A 343 7.81 -0.08 -12.50
CA VAL A 343 7.57 0.79 -11.34
C VAL A 343 8.85 1.31 -10.68
N GLU A 344 10.00 0.69 -10.95
CA GLU A 344 11.31 0.99 -10.33
C GLU A 344 11.63 2.48 -10.14
N PRO A 345 11.45 3.38 -11.14
CA PRO A 345 11.79 4.78 -10.97
C PRO A 345 10.92 5.52 -9.94
N GLY A 346 9.79 4.93 -9.53
CA GLY A 346 8.93 5.42 -8.46
C GLY A 346 8.99 4.57 -7.19
N ASP A 347 9.87 3.56 -7.12
CA ASP A 347 9.97 2.66 -5.98
C ASP A 347 10.88 3.24 -4.87
N PRO A 348 10.42 3.35 -3.62
CA PRO A 348 11.25 3.85 -2.52
C PRO A 348 12.59 3.14 -2.36
N ILE A 349 12.65 1.83 -2.65
CA ILE A 349 13.87 1.03 -2.41
C ILE A 349 15.08 1.58 -3.18
N ASN A 350 14.85 2.17 -4.35
CA ASN A 350 15.90 2.70 -5.22
C ASN A 350 16.50 4.02 -4.72
N TYR A 351 15.82 4.68 -3.78
CA TYR A 351 16.26 5.94 -3.19
C TYR A 351 16.73 5.77 -1.74
N ALA A 352 16.62 4.57 -1.17
CA ALA A 352 16.94 4.27 0.22
C ALA A 352 18.42 4.59 0.57
N ARG A 353 19.35 4.32 -0.35
CA ARG A 353 20.77 4.68 -0.19
C ARG A 353 20.99 6.20 0.04
N HIS A 354 20.12 7.03 -0.52
CA HIS A 354 20.26 8.48 -0.44
C HIS A 354 19.82 9.09 0.90
N VAL A 355 19.41 8.26 1.86
CA VAL A 355 19.14 8.73 3.22
C VAL A 355 20.44 9.18 3.90
N PHE A 356 21.46 8.32 3.98
CA PHE A 356 22.75 8.68 4.57
C PHE A 356 23.99 8.04 3.91
N LEU A 357 23.84 7.00 3.08
CA LEU A 357 24.99 6.35 2.45
C LEU A 357 25.57 7.18 1.30
N ASP A 358 24.68 7.79 0.52
CA ASP A 358 25.02 8.65 -0.62
C ASP A 358 24.00 9.78 -0.75
N PRO A 359 23.95 10.75 0.19
CA PRO A 359 22.86 11.73 0.25
C PRO A 359 22.73 12.57 -1.02
N ALA A 360 21.49 12.72 -1.50
CA ALA A 360 21.23 13.61 -2.63
C ALA A 360 21.46 15.08 -2.27
N THR A 361 21.91 15.87 -3.25
CA THR A 361 22.12 17.32 -3.13
C THR A 361 21.18 18.08 -4.07
N ALA A 362 20.94 19.36 -3.81
CA ALA A 362 20.22 20.26 -4.69
C ALA A 362 20.93 21.62 -4.78
N GLU A 363 20.61 22.45 -5.77
CA GLU A 363 21.19 23.80 -5.90
C GLU A 363 21.01 24.63 -4.62
N ASP A 364 19.85 24.46 -3.95
CA ASP A 364 19.46 25.20 -2.76
C ASP A 364 19.84 24.48 -1.44
N VAL A 365 20.39 23.27 -1.55
CA VAL A 365 21.01 22.47 -0.47
C VAL A 365 22.24 21.75 -1.07
N PRO A 366 23.33 22.51 -1.34
CA PRO A 366 24.46 22.01 -2.14
C PRO A 366 25.34 21.01 -1.39
N ASP A 367 25.34 21.07 -0.06
CA ASP A 367 26.11 20.15 0.77
C ASP A 367 25.32 18.86 1.00
N ALA A 368 25.97 17.72 0.72
CA ALA A 368 25.40 16.41 1.01
C ALA A 368 25.20 16.26 2.52
N ARG A 369 23.94 16.42 2.96
CA ARG A 369 23.56 16.30 4.36
C ARG A 369 22.99 14.92 4.62
N THR A 370 23.62 14.20 5.53
CA THR A 370 23.07 13.00 6.16
C THR A 370 21.66 13.25 6.68
N ARG A 371 20.77 12.29 6.46
CA ARG A 371 19.39 12.29 6.95
C ARG A 371 19.17 11.10 7.87
N SER A 372 18.17 11.21 8.74
CA SER A 372 17.81 10.15 9.68
C SER A 372 16.44 9.57 9.37
N ILE A 373 16.27 8.26 9.44
CA ILE A 373 14.96 7.64 9.20
C ILE A 373 14.64 6.54 10.21
N TRP A 374 13.41 6.60 10.75
CA TRP A 374 12.82 5.54 11.55
C TRP A 374 11.82 4.76 10.71
N VAL A 375 12.26 3.62 10.21
CA VAL A 375 11.42 2.69 9.45
C VAL A 375 10.58 1.86 10.42
N MET A 376 9.27 2.06 10.45
CA MET A 376 8.36 1.29 11.30
C MET A 376 7.45 0.42 10.44
N ALA A 377 7.63 -0.90 10.54
CA ALA A 377 6.62 -1.87 10.13
C ALA A 377 5.69 -2.16 11.30
N THR A 378 4.44 -2.56 11.02
CA THR A 378 3.57 -3.17 12.02
C THR A 378 3.59 -4.69 11.86
N ALA A 379 3.72 -5.41 12.96
CA ALA A 379 3.80 -6.86 12.96
C ALA A 379 2.57 -7.44 12.26
N GLY A 380 2.80 -8.37 11.32
CA GLY A 380 1.74 -9.06 10.59
C GLY A 380 0.90 -8.23 9.63
N ASP A 381 1.35 -7.04 9.26
CA ASP A 381 0.68 -6.21 8.27
C ASP A 381 0.52 -6.95 6.93
N THR A 382 -0.72 -7.26 6.53
CA THR A 382 -0.99 -7.90 5.23
C THR A 382 -1.25 -6.91 4.11
N THR A 383 -1.30 -5.60 4.40
CA THR A 383 -1.50 -4.54 3.41
C THR A 383 -0.17 -4.03 2.88
N VAL A 384 0.78 -3.71 3.77
CA VAL A 384 2.18 -3.41 3.45
C VAL A 384 3.07 -4.37 4.25
N PRO A 385 3.46 -5.52 3.67
CA PRO A 385 4.14 -6.57 4.43
C PRO A 385 5.42 -6.11 5.13
N PRO A 386 5.70 -6.55 6.37
CA PRO A 386 6.91 -6.17 7.10
C PRO A 386 8.21 -6.42 6.33
N ALA A 387 8.24 -7.48 5.50
CA ALA A 387 9.35 -7.76 4.60
C ALA A 387 9.73 -6.58 3.69
N THR A 388 8.78 -5.75 3.26
CA THR A 388 9.01 -4.63 2.33
C THR A 388 9.61 -3.41 3.02
N ALA A 389 9.22 -3.16 4.27
CA ALA A 389 9.87 -2.16 5.14
C ALA A 389 11.31 -2.58 5.47
N ASN A 390 11.51 -3.85 5.84
CA ASN A 390 12.83 -4.39 6.17
C ASN A 390 13.73 -4.49 4.92
N ALA A 391 13.17 -4.72 3.73
CA ALA A 391 13.91 -4.63 2.46
C ALA A 391 14.40 -3.20 2.19
N TYR A 392 13.54 -2.19 2.43
CA TYR A 392 13.98 -0.79 2.39
C TYR A 392 15.08 -0.51 3.42
N ALA A 393 14.92 -0.98 4.67
CA ALA A 393 15.93 -0.81 5.72
C ALA A 393 17.27 -1.47 5.35
N ARG A 394 17.26 -2.63 4.69
CA ARG A 394 18.47 -3.25 4.10
C ARG A 394 19.08 -2.34 3.05
N ALA A 395 18.30 -1.87 2.07
CA ALA A 395 18.80 -0.98 1.01
C ALA A 395 19.34 0.36 1.54
N ALA A 396 18.77 0.89 2.62
CA ALA A 396 19.23 2.10 3.31
C ALA A 396 20.52 1.88 4.12
N GLY A 397 20.95 0.64 4.35
CA GLY A 397 22.09 0.31 5.23
C GLY A 397 21.74 0.30 6.73
N ILE A 398 20.45 0.29 7.08
CA ILE A 398 19.98 0.27 8.48
C ILE A 398 19.95 -1.16 9.01
N LEU A 399 19.44 -2.11 8.24
CA LEU A 399 19.35 -3.50 8.65
C LEU A 399 20.58 -4.28 8.15
N ALA A 400 21.40 -4.76 9.09
CA ALA A 400 22.56 -5.58 8.79
C ALA A 400 22.14 -7.02 8.43
N PHE A 401 22.66 -7.55 7.33
CA PHE A 401 22.40 -8.92 6.86
C PHE A 401 23.69 -9.65 6.43
N MET A 402 24.84 -9.02 6.64
CA MET A 402 26.14 -9.61 6.35
C MET A 402 26.87 -9.94 7.66
N PRO A 403 27.66 -11.02 7.70
CA PRO A 403 28.42 -11.37 8.89
C PRO A 403 29.52 -10.33 9.19
N PRO A 404 30.04 -10.28 10.44
CA PRO A 404 31.06 -9.31 10.83
C PRO A 404 32.35 -9.34 9.98
N ASP A 405 32.65 -10.48 9.35
CA ASP A 405 33.85 -10.73 8.53
C ASP A 405 33.62 -10.65 7.02
N ALA A 406 32.44 -10.20 6.57
CA ALA A 406 32.15 -10.01 5.13
C ALA A 406 33.16 -9.04 4.46
N PRO A 407 33.32 -9.00 3.12
CA PRO A 407 34.21 -8.06 2.43
C PRO A 407 33.90 -6.56 2.64
N ASP A 408 34.87 -5.67 2.38
CA ASP A 408 34.74 -4.22 2.66
C ASP A 408 33.66 -3.53 1.83
N ASP A 409 33.36 -4.06 0.64
CA ASP A 409 32.23 -3.60 -0.19
C ASP A 409 30.87 -3.73 0.53
N PHE A 410 30.82 -4.57 1.58
CA PHE A 410 29.65 -4.78 2.42
C PHE A 410 29.73 -4.12 3.80
N ALA A 411 30.70 -3.24 4.05
CA ALA A 411 30.96 -2.67 5.38
C ALA A 411 29.71 -2.07 6.04
N ASP A 412 28.84 -1.40 5.27
CA ASP A 412 27.59 -0.81 5.77
C ASP A 412 26.50 -1.82 6.17
N TRP A 413 26.67 -3.10 5.83
CA TRP A 413 25.70 -4.16 6.09
C TRP A 413 26.22 -5.26 7.03
N ARG A 414 27.47 -5.13 7.51
CA ARG A 414 28.08 -6.07 8.46
C ARG A 414 27.48 -5.88 9.85
N ALA A 415 26.92 -6.94 10.43
CA ALA A 415 26.54 -6.93 11.83
C ALA A 415 27.80 -6.81 12.72
N PRO A 416 27.74 -6.12 13.86
CA PRO A 416 28.87 -6.05 14.79
C PRO A 416 29.07 -7.40 15.48
N ALA A 417 30.31 -7.83 15.72
CA ALA A 417 30.60 -9.13 16.34
C ALA A 417 29.91 -9.34 17.71
N ARG A 418 29.64 -8.25 18.45
CA ARG A 418 28.89 -8.31 19.72
C ARG A 418 27.43 -8.77 19.55
N PHE A 419 26.85 -8.63 18.35
CA PHE A 419 25.46 -9.01 18.10
C PHE A 419 25.25 -10.51 18.33
N ALA A 420 26.14 -11.33 17.77
CA ALA A 420 26.09 -12.78 17.95
C ALA A 420 26.26 -13.21 19.41
N ALA A 421 27.06 -12.48 20.19
CA ALA A 421 27.21 -12.74 21.62
C ALA A 421 25.92 -12.44 22.41
N THR A 422 25.12 -11.47 21.98
CA THR A 422 23.86 -11.09 22.64
C THR A 422 22.70 -11.99 22.24
N TYR A 423 22.52 -12.25 20.94
CA TYR A 423 21.30 -12.89 20.41
C TYR A 423 21.51 -14.33 19.96
N GLY A 424 22.74 -14.83 19.87
CA GLY A 424 23.05 -16.16 19.35
C GLY A 424 22.90 -16.29 17.82
N TRP A 425 22.64 -15.20 17.12
CA TRP A 425 22.47 -15.13 15.67
C TRP A 425 23.54 -14.26 15.02
N THR A 426 23.89 -14.55 13.76
CA THR A 426 24.97 -13.83 13.08
C THR A 426 24.58 -12.37 12.80
N THR A 427 23.34 -12.14 12.38
CA THR A 427 22.84 -10.82 11.99
C THR A 427 21.42 -10.57 12.52
N PRO A 428 20.99 -9.30 12.65
CA PRO A 428 19.60 -8.98 12.98
C PRO A 428 18.61 -9.45 11.91
N ASP A 429 19.00 -9.51 10.64
CA ASP A 429 18.14 -10.09 9.59
C ASP A 429 17.88 -11.58 9.84
N ASP A 430 18.87 -12.35 10.33
CA ASP A 430 18.69 -13.75 10.70
C ASP A 430 17.65 -13.91 11.83
N VAL A 431 17.64 -13.01 12.82
CA VAL A 431 16.62 -12.99 13.88
C VAL A 431 15.23 -12.79 13.27
N LEU A 432 15.07 -11.82 12.37
CA LEU A 432 13.79 -11.53 11.73
C LEU A 432 13.29 -12.69 10.84
N ILE A 433 14.21 -13.43 10.21
CA ILE A 433 13.90 -14.63 9.42
C ILE A 433 13.51 -15.79 10.33
N GLU A 434 14.32 -16.12 11.33
CA GLU A 434 14.10 -17.26 12.23
C GLU A 434 12.77 -17.14 12.99
N TYR A 435 12.47 -15.94 13.48
CA TYR A 435 11.22 -15.67 14.19
C TYR A 435 10.06 -15.28 13.26
N HIS A 436 10.20 -15.55 11.95
CA HIS A 436 9.15 -15.38 10.94
C HIS A 436 8.52 -13.97 10.90
N VAL A 437 9.26 -12.94 11.37
CA VAL A 437 8.81 -11.55 11.42
C VAL A 437 8.61 -11.02 10.00
N LEU A 438 9.52 -11.37 9.08
CA LEU A 438 9.42 -10.99 7.67
C LEU A 438 8.27 -11.72 6.95
N GLU A 439 7.93 -12.95 7.37
CA GLU A 439 6.77 -13.68 6.85
C GLU A 439 5.47 -12.98 7.28
N GLY A 440 5.33 -12.68 8.57
CA GLY A 440 4.22 -11.89 9.10
C GLY A 440 2.84 -12.52 8.92
N LEU A 441 2.75 -13.85 8.74
CA LEU A 441 1.48 -14.54 8.48
C LEU A 441 0.99 -15.29 9.72
N ALA A 442 0.16 -14.62 10.53
CA ALA A 442 -0.43 -15.19 11.76
C ALA A 442 -1.11 -16.55 11.54
N ARG A 443 -1.78 -16.73 10.39
CA ARG A 443 -2.47 -17.97 10.00
C ARG A 443 -1.57 -19.20 9.87
N MET A 444 -0.25 -19.02 9.79
CA MET A 444 0.72 -20.12 9.70
C MET A 444 1.05 -20.74 11.06
N ASN A 445 0.57 -20.16 12.17
CA ASN A 445 0.76 -20.65 13.53
C ASN A 445 2.25 -20.94 13.85
N ARG A 446 3.14 -20.01 13.47
CA ARG A 446 4.60 -20.16 13.68
C ARG A 446 5.00 -20.05 15.14
N HIS A 447 4.34 -19.16 15.88
CA HIS A 447 4.67 -18.84 17.27
C HIS A 447 3.43 -18.91 18.17
N PRO A 448 2.73 -20.06 18.21
CA PRO A 448 1.50 -20.19 18.96
C PRO A 448 1.76 -19.95 20.46
N VAL A 449 0.79 -19.34 21.11
CA VAL A 449 0.69 -19.29 22.58
C VAL A 449 -0.43 -20.26 22.97
N ASP A 450 -0.35 -20.86 24.16
CA ASP A 450 -1.40 -21.78 24.61
C ASP A 450 -2.77 -21.08 24.63
N GLY A 451 -3.77 -21.68 23.98
CA GLY A 451 -5.08 -21.07 23.74
C GLY A 451 -5.15 -20.02 22.61
N ALA A 452 -4.03 -19.65 21.98
CA ALA A 452 -3.94 -18.64 20.93
C ALA A 452 -2.95 -19.03 19.80
N PRO A 453 -3.38 -19.84 18.83
CA PRO A 453 -2.48 -20.41 17.82
C PRO A 453 -1.96 -19.40 16.80
N GLN A 454 -2.68 -18.29 16.57
CA GLN A 454 -2.39 -17.29 15.54
C GLN A 454 -1.60 -16.08 16.08
N PHE A 455 -0.88 -16.24 17.18
CA PHE A 455 -0.01 -15.17 17.66
C PHE A 455 1.30 -15.14 16.85
N LEU A 456 1.70 -13.92 16.49
CA LEU A 456 2.99 -13.58 15.92
C LEU A 456 4.03 -13.38 17.03
N PHE A 457 5.29 -13.31 16.64
CA PHE A 457 6.40 -13.07 17.54
C PHE A 457 6.67 -11.56 17.69
N ASP A 458 6.75 -11.08 18.93
CA ASP A 458 7.08 -9.68 19.24
C ASP A 458 8.60 -9.51 19.38
N VAL A 459 9.24 -9.13 18.27
CA VAL A 459 10.70 -9.05 18.21
C VAL A 459 11.26 -7.78 18.88
N ASP A 460 10.48 -6.71 18.93
CA ASP A 460 10.91 -5.39 19.44
C ASP A 460 10.37 -5.07 20.83
N ASP A 461 9.32 -5.77 21.28
CA ASP A 461 8.71 -5.70 22.62
C ASP A 461 8.66 -4.26 23.14
N MET A 462 8.04 -3.37 22.37
CA MET A 462 8.02 -1.93 22.66
C MET A 462 7.34 -1.63 24.01
N SER A 463 6.47 -2.52 24.49
CA SER A 463 5.80 -2.42 25.78
C SER A 463 6.60 -2.99 26.96
N GLU A 464 7.73 -3.65 26.70
CA GLU A 464 8.52 -4.38 27.70
C GLU A 464 7.68 -5.41 28.49
N GLY A 465 6.75 -6.04 27.79
CA GLY A 465 5.89 -7.07 28.34
C GLY A 465 4.60 -6.64 29.01
N GLN A 466 4.24 -5.37 28.90
CA GLN A 466 3.00 -4.85 29.45
C GLN A 466 1.77 -5.21 28.58
N GLN A 467 1.97 -5.55 27.30
CA GLN A 467 0.88 -5.96 26.42
C GLN A 467 0.44 -7.41 26.63
N TYR A 468 -0.86 -7.59 26.78
CA TYR A 468 -1.55 -8.88 26.82
C TYR A 468 -2.78 -8.81 25.93
N PHE A 469 -3.15 -9.93 25.32
CA PHE A 469 -4.18 -9.96 24.28
C PHE A 469 -5.24 -11.02 24.55
N ALA A 470 -6.45 -10.79 24.08
CA ALA A 470 -7.47 -11.83 24.07
C ALA A 470 -7.02 -13.05 23.24
N PRO A 471 -7.53 -14.28 23.49
CA PRO A 471 -7.09 -15.48 22.76
C PRO A 471 -7.26 -15.45 21.24
N ASN A 472 -8.26 -14.72 20.74
CA ASN A 472 -8.45 -14.47 19.30
C ASN A 472 -7.47 -13.44 18.72
N GLY A 473 -6.67 -12.81 19.59
CA GLY A 473 -5.64 -11.85 19.28
C GLY A 473 -6.15 -10.55 18.72
N ASN A 474 -7.45 -10.21 18.79
CA ASN A 474 -7.98 -9.03 18.07
C ASN A 474 -8.07 -7.74 18.92
N ARG A 475 -7.70 -7.82 20.20
CA ARG A 475 -7.68 -6.70 21.13
C ARG A 475 -6.80 -7.02 22.32
N GLN A 476 -6.34 -5.97 23.00
CA GLN A 476 -5.70 -6.12 24.30
C GLN A 476 -6.70 -6.58 25.37
N ARG A 477 -6.20 -7.29 26.38
CA ARG A 477 -6.95 -7.76 27.54
C ARG A 477 -6.00 -7.93 28.71
N ALA A 478 -6.34 -7.39 29.88
CA ALA A 478 -5.51 -7.53 31.07
C ALA A 478 -5.23 -9.02 31.40
N GLU A 479 -4.04 -9.29 31.93
CA GLU A 479 -3.63 -10.65 32.34
C GLU A 479 -4.63 -11.26 33.35
N ALA A 480 -5.07 -10.45 34.32
CA ALA A 480 -6.03 -10.86 35.34
C ALA A 480 -7.36 -11.35 34.75
N ASP A 481 -7.72 -10.90 33.55
CA ASP A 481 -8.92 -11.31 32.83
C ASP A 481 -8.67 -12.48 31.87
N GLY A 482 -7.48 -13.09 31.87
CA GLY A 482 -7.10 -14.14 30.92
C GLY A 482 -6.54 -13.60 29.60
N GLY A 483 -5.90 -12.43 29.66
CA GLY A 483 -5.02 -11.96 28.60
C GLY A 483 -3.79 -12.84 28.45
N LEU A 484 -3.39 -13.10 27.20
CA LEU A 484 -2.25 -13.94 26.84
C LEU A 484 -1.12 -13.06 26.31
N ARG A 485 0.10 -13.35 26.74
CA ARG A 485 1.29 -12.63 26.32
C ARG A 485 1.89 -13.27 25.06
N PRO A 486 2.28 -12.48 24.03
CA PRO A 486 3.00 -12.99 22.86
C PRO A 486 4.38 -13.56 23.23
N ASN A 487 4.87 -14.47 22.38
CA ASN A 487 6.29 -14.85 22.40
C ASN A 487 7.13 -13.64 21.98
N ARG A 488 8.28 -13.41 22.63
CA ARG A 488 9.09 -12.22 22.43
C ARG A 488 10.59 -12.47 22.51
N LEU A 489 11.37 -11.57 21.92
CA LEU A 489 12.82 -11.58 22.03
C LEU A 489 13.28 -11.00 23.38
N SER A 490 14.35 -11.56 23.96
CA SER A 490 14.97 -11.01 25.17
C SER A 490 16.50 -11.06 25.04
N PRO A 491 17.21 -9.91 25.06
CA PRO A 491 16.64 -8.55 25.07
C PRO A 491 15.85 -8.23 23.79
N PRO A 492 15.00 -7.20 23.75
CA PRO A 492 14.30 -6.80 22.52
C PRO A 492 15.28 -6.36 21.43
N LEU A 493 14.90 -6.47 20.14
CA LEU A 493 15.79 -6.17 19.03
C LEU A 493 16.05 -4.68 18.85
N ARG A 494 14.99 -3.87 18.65
CA ARG A 494 15.00 -2.40 18.54
C ARG A 494 16.18 -1.88 17.71
N TRP A 495 16.33 -2.42 16.50
CA TRP A 495 17.58 -2.31 15.74
C TRP A 495 17.80 -0.94 15.13
N GLY A 496 18.99 -0.37 15.30
CA GLY A 496 19.36 0.90 14.71
C GLY A 496 20.86 1.16 14.68
N ARG A 497 21.23 2.28 14.07
CA ARG A 497 22.60 2.74 13.89
C ARG A 497 22.67 4.26 13.79
N GLU A 498 23.86 4.79 13.93
CA GLU A 498 24.18 6.16 13.53
C GLU A 498 23.93 6.31 12.01
N SER A 499 23.26 7.40 11.63
CA SER A 499 23.00 7.77 10.23
C SER A 499 24.30 8.19 9.55
N ARG A 500 25.21 7.27 9.25
CA ARG A 500 26.41 7.57 8.47
C ARG A 500 26.98 6.33 7.79
N PRO A 501 27.74 6.48 6.70
CA PRO A 501 28.52 5.38 6.14
C PRO A 501 29.53 4.84 7.16
N ALA A 502 29.67 3.52 7.21
CA ALA A 502 30.61 2.81 8.08
C ALA A 502 32.08 3.19 7.76
N MET A 503 32.36 3.44 6.47
CA MET A 503 33.72 3.71 5.97
C MET A 503 34.26 5.11 6.25
N ILE A 504 33.42 6.09 6.62
CA ILE A 504 33.86 7.48 6.90
C ILE A 504 34.61 7.57 8.24
N ALA A 505 34.25 6.73 9.21
CA ALA A 505 34.96 6.62 10.49
C ALA A 505 35.09 5.14 10.89
N PRO A 506 35.99 4.37 10.25
CA PRO A 506 36.09 2.92 10.46
C PRO A 506 36.44 2.52 11.89
N SER A 507 37.09 3.42 12.65
CA SER A 507 37.41 3.23 14.06
C SER A 507 36.21 3.42 15.00
N LEU A 508 35.10 3.99 14.49
CA LEU A 508 33.87 4.21 15.24
C LEU A 508 32.80 3.24 14.74
N ASP A 509 32.39 2.35 15.64
CA ASP A 509 31.32 1.40 15.41
C ASP A 509 29.98 2.13 15.16
N PRO A 510 29.38 2.03 13.96
CA PRO A 510 28.17 2.76 13.60
C PRO A 510 26.91 2.15 14.23
N TRP A 511 26.96 0.92 14.74
CA TRP A 511 25.79 0.18 15.27
C TRP A 511 25.42 0.58 16.71
N ARG A 512 25.47 1.89 16.96
CA ARG A 512 25.13 2.52 18.22
C ARG A 512 23.93 3.43 18.00
N THR A 513 23.10 3.54 19.03
CA THR A 513 21.89 4.35 19.03
C THR A 513 21.87 5.33 20.20
N ASP A 514 23.04 5.62 20.79
CA ASP A 514 23.17 6.65 21.83
C ASP A 514 23.05 8.06 21.23
N SER A 515 22.66 9.04 22.04
CA SER A 515 22.28 10.39 21.59
C SER A 515 23.47 11.31 21.26
N SER A 516 24.70 10.79 21.21
CA SER A 516 25.91 11.63 21.02
C SER A 516 26.21 12.02 19.57
N PHE A 517 25.39 11.58 18.61
CA PHE A 517 25.67 11.69 17.18
C PHE A 517 24.71 12.63 16.42
N GLN A 518 25.09 13.01 15.21
CA GLN A 518 24.33 13.96 14.35
C GLN A 518 23.02 13.38 13.77
N GLY A 519 22.75 12.08 13.97
CA GLY A 519 21.52 11.42 13.53
C GLY A 519 21.52 9.92 13.80
N VAL A 520 20.33 9.35 14.06
CA VAL A 520 20.12 7.91 14.27
C VAL A 520 19.04 7.40 13.32
N SER A 521 19.29 6.26 12.68
CA SER A 521 18.31 5.57 11.83
C SER A 521 18.04 4.18 12.39
N LEU A 522 16.78 3.76 12.37
CA LEU A 522 16.34 2.50 12.98
C LEU A 522 15.25 1.83 12.17
N VAL A 523 15.10 0.52 12.39
CA VAL A 523 14.00 -0.29 11.88
C VAL A 523 13.36 -1.04 13.04
N ILE A 524 12.03 -0.97 13.13
CA ILE A 524 11.25 -1.77 14.07
C ILE A 524 10.05 -2.41 13.38
N ASN A 525 9.55 -3.48 13.99
CA ASN A 525 8.38 -4.26 13.62
C ASN A 525 7.41 -4.25 14.80
N ALA A 526 6.75 -3.12 14.99
CA ALA A 526 5.93 -2.84 16.17
C ALA A 526 4.71 -3.79 16.26
N MET A 527 4.56 -4.47 17.40
CA MET A 527 3.37 -5.26 17.68
C MET A 527 2.27 -4.39 18.27
N THR A 528 1.23 -4.12 17.46
CA THR A 528 -0.01 -3.50 17.93
C THR A 528 -1.04 -4.56 18.30
N ILE A 529 -1.14 -5.60 17.47
CA ILE A 529 -2.05 -6.73 17.64
C ILE A 529 -1.33 -8.01 17.17
N PRO A 530 -1.38 -9.13 17.93
CA PRO A 530 -0.54 -10.29 17.67
C PRO A 530 -1.00 -11.14 16.48
N ASN A 531 -2.19 -10.91 15.91
CA ASN A 531 -2.64 -11.59 14.68
C ASN A 531 -2.43 -10.77 13.40
N GLY A 532 -1.80 -9.60 13.52
CA GLY A 532 -1.49 -8.71 12.41
C GLY A 532 -2.40 -7.49 12.32
N GLN A 533 -1.81 -6.32 12.09
CA GLN A 533 -2.54 -5.07 11.95
C GLN A 533 -1.86 -4.19 10.90
N HIS A 534 -2.65 -3.54 10.06
CA HIS A 534 -2.16 -2.49 9.18
C HIS A 534 -2.15 -1.17 9.94
N VAL A 535 -1.03 -0.46 9.88
CA VAL A 535 -0.78 0.85 10.53
C VAL A 535 -0.91 0.86 12.05
N LEU A 536 -0.44 1.96 12.65
CA LEU A 536 -0.78 2.27 14.05
C LEU A 536 -2.25 2.67 14.11
N LEU A 537 -2.97 2.10 15.07
CA LEU A 537 -4.33 2.51 15.37
C LEU A 537 -4.31 3.83 16.17
N PRO A 538 -5.41 4.60 16.13
CA PRO A 538 -5.57 5.77 16.99
C PRO A 538 -5.43 5.41 18.47
N VAL A 539 -5.18 6.45 19.26
CA VAL A 539 -5.19 6.45 20.74
C VAL A 539 -6.43 5.75 21.28
N ASP A 540 -6.23 4.80 22.18
CA ASP A 540 -7.25 4.01 22.84
C ASP A 540 -6.90 3.84 24.32
N PRO A 541 -7.44 4.72 25.19
CA PRO A 541 -7.12 4.72 26.62
C PRO A 541 -7.68 3.51 27.38
N ASP A 542 -8.50 2.66 26.73
CA ASP A 542 -9.03 1.43 27.34
C ASP A 542 -8.05 0.25 27.21
N LYS A 543 -6.94 0.42 26.46
CA LYS A 543 -5.89 -0.60 26.35
C LYS A 543 -5.10 -0.74 27.65
N VAL A 544 -4.51 -1.92 27.85
CA VAL A 544 -3.62 -2.18 29.00
C VAL A 544 -2.31 -1.41 28.86
N PHE A 545 -1.87 -1.26 27.61
CA PHE A 545 -0.77 -0.40 27.20
C PHE A 545 -1.16 0.22 25.87
N ASP A 546 -1.38 1.54 25.82
CA ASP A 546 -1.70 2.21 24.57
C ASP A 546 -0.45 2.39 23.70
N GLU A 547 -0.16 1.36 22.91
CA GLU A 547 0.98 1.39 22.01
C GLU A 547 0.84 2.42 20.88
N GLY A 548 -0.40 2.80 20.54
CA GLY A 548 -0.67 3.81 19.53
C GLY A 548 -0.19 5.17 19.99
N GLU A 549 -0.61 5.58 21.19
CA GLU A 549 -0.17 6.81 21.86
C GLU A 549 1.36 6.80 22.08
N TYR A 550 1.89 5.70 22.65
CA TYR A 550 3.32 5.55 22.88
C TYR A 550 4.14 5.75 21.60
N LEU A 551 3.79 5.07 20.51
CA LEU A 551 4.58 5.12 19.27
C LEU A 551 4.40 6.45 18.52
N LEU A 552 3.21 7.05 18.53
CA LEU A 552 2.98 8.36 17.94
C LEU A 552 3.76 9.46 18.68
N ASN A 553 3.74 9.44 20.01
CA ASN A 553 4.53 10.37 20.81
C ASN A 553 6.04 10.12 20.66
N ALA A 554 6.47 8.86 20.54
CA ALA A 554 7.86 8.55 20.26
C ALA A 554 8.31 9.07 18.89
N ILE A 555 7.46 8.95 17.86
CA ILE A 555 7.70 9.54 16.54
C ILE A 555 7.81 11.06 16.64
N GLY A 556 6.88 11.71 17.36
CA GLY A 556 6.92 13.15 17.61
C GLY A 556 8.23 13.58 18.26
N TRP A 557 8.70 12.84 19.28
CA TRP A 557 9.97 13.07 19.95
C TRP A 557 11.16 12.95 18.99
N TYR A 558 11.21 11.86 18.22
CA TYR A 558 12.26 11.61 17.24
C TYR A 558 12.31 12.71 16.18
N LEU A 559 11.17 13.14 15.64
CA LEU A 559 11.11 14.23 14.67
C LEU A 559 11.46 15.58 15.30
N ALA A 560 11.01 15.88 16.52
CA ALA A 560 11.37 17.14 17.15
C ALA A 560 12.86 17.18 17.57
N SER A 561 13.55 16.05 17.71
CA SER A 561 15.01 16.00 18.00
C SER A 561 15.88 16.21 16.79
N GLY A 562 15.30 16.38 15.60
CA GLY A 562 16.09 16.35 14.37
C GLY A 562 16.48 14.93 13.96
N GLY A 563 15.89 13.90 14.59
CA GLY A 563 16.21 12.49 14.36
C GLY A 563 17.51 12.07 15.05
N THR A 564 17.77 12.57 16.25
CA THR A 564 18.99 12.28 17.05
C THR A 564 18.69 11.55 18.35
N GLU A 565 17.43 11.54 18.80
CA GLU A 565 17.03 10.94 20.08
C GLU A 565 15.97 9.86 19.89
N LEU A 566 16.18 8.75 20.60
CA LEU A 566 15.19 7.69 20.78
C LEU A 566 14.69 7.74 22.22
N PRO A 567 13.38 7.85 22.46
CA PRO A 567 12.85 8.04 23.81
C PRO A 567 13.27 6.98 24.83
N TRP A 568 13.26 5.70 24.44
CA TRP A 568 13.71 4.59 25.31
C TRP A 568 15.22 4.53 25.55
N VAL A 569 16.00 5.42 24.93
CA VAL A 569 17.43 5.59 25.20
C VAL A 569 17.68 6.81 26.10
N VAL A 570 16.93 7.90 25.91
CA VAL A 570 17.20 9.18 26.59
C VAL A 570 16.33 9.43 27.82
N LEU A 571 15.15 8.81 27.91
CA LEU A 571 14.25 8.95 29.04
C LEU A 571 14.55 7.89 30.10
N GLU A 572 14.54 8.29 31.37
CA GLU A 572 14.61 7.36 32.50
C GLU A 572 13.37 6.44 32.53
N ASN A 573 12.21 6.97 32.16
CA ASN A 573 10.96 6.23 32.03
C ASN A 573 10.28 6.58 30.69
N PRO A 574 10.50 5.79 29.62
CA PRO A 574 9.87 6.06 28.33
C PRO A 574 8.36 5.82 28.32
N PHE A 575 7.80 5.13 29.32
CA PHE A 575 6.36 4.83 29.36
C PHE A 575 5.49 6.06 29.64
N CYS A 576 6.07 7.20 30.04
CA CYS A 576 5.32 8.47 30.06
C CYS A 576 4.82 8.90 28.67
N LEU A 577 5.27 8.26 27.59
CA LEU A 577 4.77 8.52 26.24
C LEU A 577 3.41 7.86 25.99
N GLU A 578 3.07 6.82 26.75
CA GLU A 578 1.82 6.08 26.61
C GLU A 578 0.62 6.84 27.19
N ASP A 579 0.85 7.77 28.12
CA ASP A 579 -0.17 8.61 28.74
C ASP A 579 0.03 10.11 28.47
N SER A 580 0.92 10.45 27.53
CA SER A 580 1.28 11.85 27.20
C SER A 580 1.83 12.65 28.39
N SER A 581 2.32 12.01 29.45
CA SER A 581 2.89 12.70 30.63
C SER A 581 4.34 13.12 30.45
N CYS A 582 5.03 12.68 29.39
CA CYS A 582 6.37 13.16 29.08
C CYS A 582 6.35 14.64 28.69
N ALA A 583 7.19 15.44 29.35
CA ALA A 583 7.53 16.77 28.87
C ALA A 583 8.87 16.71 28.14
N ARG A 584 8.91 17.29 26.93
CA ARG A 584 10.19 17.56 26.27
C ARG A 584 10.76 18.88 26.82
N PRO A 585 12.01 18.90 27.31
CA PRO A 585 12.65 20.11 27.83
C PRO A 585 12.83 21.21 26.79
#